data_AF-F8KR65-F1
#
_entry.id   AF-F8KR65-F1
#
_cell.length_a   1.000
_cell.length_b   1.000
_cell.length_c   1.000
_cell.angle_alpha   90.00
_cell.angle_beta   90.00
_cell.angle_gamma   90.00
#
_symmetry.space_group_name_H-M   'P 1'
#
loop_
_entity.id
_entity.type
_entity.pdbx_description
1 polymer ?
#
loop_
_entity_poly.entity_id
_entity_poly.type
_entity_poly.pdbx_seq_one_letter_code
_entity_poly.pdbx_strand_id
1 'polypeptide(L)'
;MKRHIVFVTNSRADYGKLKPLIQAIDSLEKGTLDHPMAGKISYAIFVCGMHLLEKYGSTYIEIFKDGFSHVFLAKQSTPPPPNKAWIWLWQTPLPNSMTS
;
A
#
# COMPACT_ATOMS: atom_id res chain seq x y z
N MET A 1 14.55 0.49 -24.48
CA MET A 1 14.43 -0.09 -23.13
C MET A 1 13.06 0.23 -22.58
N LYS A 2 12.34 -0.78 -22.06
CA LYS A 2 11.06 -0.57 -21.35
C LYS A 2 11.38 -0.21 -19.89
N ARG A 3 10.68 0.78 -19.33
CA ARG A 3 10.82 1.17 -17.92
C ARG A 3 9.75 0.48 -17.08
N HIS A 4 10.16 -0.05 -15.93
CA HIS A 4 9.28 -0.71 -14.99
C HIS A 4 9.17 0.15 -13.72
N ILE A 5 7.95 0.51 -13.34
CA ILE A 5 7.67 1.30 -12.13
C ILE A 5 6.88 0.44 -11.16
N VAL A 6 7.30 0.41 -9.90
CA VAL A 6 6.56 -0.26 -8.83
C VAL A 6 6.04 0.79 -7.86
N PHE A 7 4.73 0.86 -7.72
CA PHE A 7 4.05 1.70 -6.73
C PHE A 7 3.83 0.90 -5.46
N VAL A 8 4.42 1.32 -4.35
CA VAL A 8 4.21 0.69 -3.04
C VAL A 8 3.26 1.56 -2.23
N THR A 9 2.20 0.97 -1.69
CA THR A 9 1.22 1.69 -0.87
C THR A 9 0.88 0.91 0.40
N ASN A 10 0.86 1.62 1.54
CA ASN A 10 0.69 1.04 2.87
C ASN A 10 -0.66 1.44 3.51
N SER A 11 -1.16 2.65 3.21
CA SER A 11 -2.42 3.15 3.75
C SER A 11 -3.30 3.81 2.68
N ARG A 12 -4.60 3.89 2.96
CA ARG A 12 -5.57 4.60 2.13
C ARG A 12 -5.17 6.06 1.83
N ALA A 13 -4.54 6.73 2.80
CA ALA A 13 -4.09 8.11 2.64
C ALA A 13 -2.93 8.22 1.63
N ASP A 14 -2.04 7.23 1.60
CA ASP A 14 -0.96 7.15 0.60
C ASP A 14 -1.52 6.84 -0.77
N TYR A 15 -2.43 5.85 -0.85
CA TYR A 15 -3.08 5.48 -2.10
C TYR A 15 -3.84 6.64 -2.75
N GLY A 16 -4.57 7.44 -1.97
CA GLY A 16 -5.32 8.59 -2.50
C GLY A 16 -4.44 9.61 -3.24
N LYS A 17 -3.18 9.79 -2.82
CA LYS A 17 -2.22 10.69 -3.48
C LYS A 17 -1.58 10.04 -4.71
N LEU A 18 -1.37 8.73 -4.66
CA LEU A 18 -0.75 7.96 -5.76
C LEU A 18 -1.72 7.68 -6.90
N LYS A 19 -3.02 7.54 -6.62
CA LYS A 19 -4.06 7.21 -7.60
C LYS A 19 -3.99 7.99 -8.91
N PRO A 20 -3.98 9.35 -8.94
CA PRO A 20 -3.93 10.09 -10.19
C PRO A 20 -2.63 9.83 -10.98
N LEU A 21 -1.51 9.61 -10.30
CA LEU A 21 -0.24 9.28 -10.96
C LEU A 21 -0.28 7.90 -11.60
N ILE A 22 -0.81 6.90 -10.88
CA ILE A 22 -0.97 5.53 -11.41
C ILE A 22 -1.87 5.54 -12.65
N GLN A 23 -2.97 6.29 -12.64
CA GLN A 23 -3.86 6.44 -13.81
C GLN A 23 -3.16 7.06 -15.02
N ALA A 24 -2.29 8.04 -14.80
CA ALA A 24 -1.48 8.62 -15.88
C ALA A 24 -0.49 7.58 -16.45
N ILE A 25 0.18 6.80 -15.60
CA ILE A 25 1.08 5.73 -16.06
C ILE A 25 0.33 4.61 -16.80
N ASP A 26 -0.87 4.24 -16.35
CA ASP A 26 -1.74 3.27 -17.04
C ASP A 26 -2.11 3.75 -18.44
N SER A 27 -2.43 5.04 -18.59
CA SER A 27 -2.70 5.65 -19.90
C SER A 27 -1.47 5.67 -20.81
N LEU A 28 -0.28 5.90 -20.24
CA LEU A 28 0.99 5.80 -20.96
C LEU A 28 1.31 4.37 -21.40
N GLU A 29 1.07 3.38 -20.55
CA GLU A 29 1.25 1.97 -20.90
C GLU A 29 0.31 1.56 -22.03
N LYS A 30 -0.96 1.97 -21.97
CA LYS A 30 -1.97 1.75 -23.01
C LYS A 30 -1.74 2.55 -24.29
N GLY A 31 -0.82 3.53 -24.26
CA GLY A 31 -0.52 4.38 -25.40
C GLY A 31 -1.62 5.40 -25.75
N THR A 32 -2.54 5.67 -24.82
CA THR A 32 -3.64 6.63 -25.02
C THR A 32 -3.24 8.07 -24.69
N LEU A 33 -2.10 8.26 -24.04
CA LEU A 33 -1.54 9.56 -23.70
C LEU A 33 -0.36 9.89 -24.63
N ASP A 34 -0.43 11.05 -25.29
CA ASP A 34 0.63 11.54 -26.17
C ASP A 34 1.86 11.97 -25.34
N HIS A 35 2.86 11.08 -25.28
CA HIS A 35 4.08 11.29 -24.53
C HIS A 35 5.19 10.37 -25.08
N PRO A 36 6.47 10.79 -25.07
CA PRO A 36 7.59 9.98 -25.59
C PRO A 36 7.80 8.62 -24.89
N MET A 37 7.20 8.43 -23.72
CA MET A 37 7.22 7.16 -22.97
C MET A 37 6.03 6.23 -23.25
N ALA A 38 5.06 6.66 -24.07
CA ALA A 38 3.90 5.86 -24.43
C ALA A 38 4.32 4.50 -25.01
N GLY A 39 3.74 3.40 -24.50
CA GLY A 39 4.10 2.03 -24.87
C GLY A 39 5.50 1.56 -24.42
N LYS A 40 6.29 2.41 -23.76
CA LYS A 40 7.65 2.11 -23.27
C LYS A 40 7.74 2.05 -21.75
N ILE A 41 6.60 2.06 -21.07
CA ILE A 41 6.49 1.98 -19.62
C ILE A 41 5.59 0.79 -19.25
N SER A 42 5.78 0.28 -18.03
CA SER A 42 4.88 -0.69 -17.40
C SER A 42 4.88 -0.44 -15.90
N TYR A 43 3.79 -0.78 -15.24
CA TYR A 43 3.63 -0.55 -13.82
C TYR A 43 3.16 -1.80 -13.08
N ALA A 44 3.45 -1.82 -11.78
CA ALA A 44 2.86 -2.75 -10.82
C ALA A 44 2.54 -2.00 -9.53
N ILE A 45 1.44 -2.36 -8.89
CA ILE A 45 1.01 -1.82 -7.60
C ILE A 45 1.23 -2.89 -6.54
N PHE A 46 2.08 -2.61 -5.57
CA PHE A 46 2.33 -3.47 -4.43
C PHE A 46 1.64 -2.90 -3.20
N VAL A 47 0.59 -3.59 -2.75
CA VAL A 47 -0.25 -3.18 -1.63
C VAL A 47 0.22 -3.89 -0.38
N CYS A 48 0.64 -3.14 0.64
CA CYS A 48 1.18 -3.68 1.87
C CYS A 48 0.56 -3.03 3.13
N GLY A 49 0.97 -3.54 4.29
CA GLY A 49 0.63 -3.02 5.62
C GLY A 49 -0.86 -2.80 5.89
N MET A 50 -1.26 -1.58 6.27
CA MET A 50 -2.59 -1.32 6.86
C MET A 50 -3.76 -1.58 5.90
N HIS A 51 -3.51 -1.57 4.59
CA HIS A 51 -4.52 -1.92 3.59
C HIS A 51 -5.11 -3.32 3.77
N LEU A 52 -4.30 -4.26 4.25
CA LEU A 52 -4.66 -5.66 4.34
C LEU A 52 -5.46 -5.98 5.60
N LEU A 53 -5.42 -5.11 6.61
CA LEU A 53 -6.04 -5.36 7.90
C LEU A 53 -7.56 -5.11 7.84
N GLU A 54 -8.34 -6.15 8.12
CA GLU A 54 -9.80 -6.12 8.10
C GLU A 54 -10.37 -5.07 9.07
N LYS A 55 -9.72 -4.86 10.22
CA LYS A 55 -10.05 -3.82 11.21
C LYS A 55 -10.11 -2.40 10.63
N TYR A 56 -9.38 -2.14 9.54
CA TYR A 56 -9.33 -0.84 8.87
C TYR A 56 -10.12 -0.82 7.55
N GLY A 57 -11.02 -1.80 7.36
CA GLY A 57 -11.99 -1.83 6.27
C GLY A 57 -11.49 -2.50 4.97
N SER A 58 -10.38 -3.24 5.00
CA SER A 58 -9.84 -3.94 3.82
C SER A 58 -9.72 -3.03 2.58
N THR A 59 -9.11 -1.86 2.78
CA THR A 59 -9.06 -0.78 1.77
C THR A 59 -8.34 -1.17 0.47
N TYR A 60 -7.63 -2.30 0.44
CA TYR A 60 -7.10 -2.87 -0.81
C TYR A 60 -8.19 -3.12 -1.87
N ILE A 61 -9.44 -3.36 -1.45
CA ILE A 61 -10.57 -3.60 -2.36
C ILE A 61 -10.85 -2.37 -3.24
N GLU A 62 -10.66 -1.15 -2.72
CA GLU A 62 -10.82 0.09 -3.50
C GLU A 62 -9.85 0.12 -4.70
N ILE A 63 -8.64 -0.42 -4.52
CA ILE A 63 -7.59 -0.48 -5.56
C ILE A 63 -8.00 -1.43 -6.69
N PHE A 64 -8.58 -2.59 -6.35
CA PHE A 64 -9.09 -3.53 -7.36
C PHE A 64 -10.31 -2.99 -8.10
N LYS A 65 -11.19 -2.26 -7.41
CA LYS A 65 -12.36 -1.61 -8.03
C LYS A 65 -11.98 -0.54 -9.04
N ASP A 66 -10.82 0.10 -8.87
CA ASP A 66 -10.30 1.09 -9.82
C ASP A 66 -9.80 0.45 -11.14
N GLY A 67 -9.77 -0.89 -11.25
CA GLY A 67 -9.60 -1.59 -12.52
C GLY A 67 -8.15 -1.69 -13.02
N PHE A 68 -7.16 -1.57 -12.13
CA PHE A 68 -5.75 -1.70 -12.49
C PHE A 68 -5.35 -3.14 -12.82
N SER A 69 -4.54 -3.32 -13.87
CA SER A 69 -4.17 -4.64 -14.40
C SER A 69 -3.17 -5.40 -13.53
N HIS A 70 -2.32 -4.70 -12.78
CA HIS A 70 -1.15 -5.27 -12.12
C HIS A 70 -1.12 -4.90 -10.63
N VAL A 71 -1.97 -5.55 -9.83
CA VAL A 71 -2.06 -5.35 -8.38
C VAL A 71 -1.59 -6.59 -7.64
N PHE A 72 -0.63 -6.43 -6.74
CA PHE A 72 -0.04 -7.48 -5.92
C PHE A 72 -0.25 -7.15 -4.45
N LEU A 73 -0.76 -8.12 -3.69
CA LEU A 73 -0.92 -7.99 -2.23
C LEU A 73 0.30 -8.58 -1.54
N ALA A 74 0.84 -7.85 -0.56
CA ALA A 74 1.82 -8.41 0.35
C ALA A 74 1.18 -9.54 1.17
N LYS A 75 1.95 -10.59 1.46
CA LYS A 75 1.51 -11.64 2.39
C LYS A 75 1.33 -10.99 3.76
N GLN A 76 0.13 -11.08 4.34
CA GLN A 76 -0.05 -10.70 5.73
C GLN A 76 0.90 -11.56 6.57
N SER A 77 1.88 -10.94 7.23
CA SER A 77 2.48 -11.58 8.39
C SER A 77 1.40 -11.55 9.46
N THR A 78 0.70 -12.66 9.66
CA THR A 78 -0.02 -12.83 10.92
C THR A 78 1.00 -12.55 12.02
N PRO A 79 0.81 -11.54 12.88
CA PRO A 79 1.66 -11.44 14.06
C PRO A 79 1.58 -12.81 14.74
N PRO A 80 2.71 -13.40 15.16
CA PRO A 80 2.67 -14.65 15.88
C PRO A 80 1.62 -14.50 17.00
N PRO A 81 0.75 -15.51 17.22
CA PRO A 81 -0.26 -15.43 18.25
C PRO A 81 0.42 -14.93 19.52
N PRO A 82 -0.11 -13.91 20.19
CA PRO A 82 0.55 -13.36 21.36
C PRO A 82 0.70 -14.52 22.32
N ASN A 83 1.93 -15.00 22.52
CA ASN A 83 2.21 -15.73 23.73
C ASN A 83 1.80 -14.77 24.87
N LYS A 84 1.27 -15.31 25.97
CA LYS A 84 0.71 -14.49 27.05
C LYS A 84 1.74 -13.49 27.65
N ALA A 85 3.01 -13.53 27.25
CA ALA A 85 4.05 -12.60 27.68
C ALA A 85 4.07 -11.27 26.90
N TRP A 86 3.62 -11.20 25.64
CA TRP A 86 3.69 -9.95 24.84
C TRP A 86 2.56 -8.95 25.12
N ILE A 87 1.43 -9.39 25.70
CA ILE A 87 0.28 -8.52 26.03
C ILE A 87 0.64 -7.50 27.13
N TRP A 88 1.59 -7.82 28.01
CA TRP A 88 2.02 -6.94 29.10
C TRP A 88 2.87 -5.74 28.64
N LEU A 89 3.55 -5.82 27.49
CA LEU A 89 4.50 -4.77 27.07
C LEU A 89 3.87 -3.55 26.39
N TRP A 90 2.61 -3.62 25.96
CA TRP A 90 1.91 -2.51 25.28
C TRP A 90 0.72 -1.94 26.05
N GLN A 91 0.42 -2.46 27.25
CA GLN A 91 -0.68 -1.99 28.11
C GLN A 91 -0.23 -1.33 29.41
N THR A 92 1.07 -1.30 29.73
CA THR A 92 1.57 -0.55 30.89
C THR A 92 1.72 0.93 30.50
N PRO A 93 0.99 1.87 31.13
CA PRO A 93 1.29 3.29 30.96
C PRO A 93 2.74 3.56 31.40
N LEU A 94 3.44 4.42 30.66
CA LEU A 94 4.79 4.87 31.01
C LEU A 94 4.79 5.34 32.48
N PRO A 95 5.72 4.86 33.33
CA PRO A 95 5.82 5.36 34.68
C PRO A 95 6.19 6.85 34.64
N ASN A 96 5.36 7.69 35.23
CA ASN A 96 5.69 9.07 35.53
C ASN A 96 6.81 9.07 36.59
N SER A 97 8.07 9.13 36.17
CA SER A 97 9.18 9.43 37.08
C SER A 97 9.52 10.92 37.03
N MET A 98 8.89 11.64 37.97
CA MET A 98 9.48 12.65 38.86
C MET A 98 10.10 13.91 38.22
N THR A 99 9.31 14.97 38.29
CA THR A 99 9.80 16.29 38.71
C THR A 99 10.55 16.15 40.04
N SER A 100 11.81 16.57 40.07
CA SER A 100 12.48 17.27 41.18
C SER A 100 13.68 17.99 40.60
#